data_AF-A0A8H9WQB9-F1
#
_entry.id   AF-A0A8H9WQB9-F1
#
_cell.length_a   1.000
_cell.length_b   1.000
_cell.length_c   1.000
_cell.angle_alpha   90.00
_cell.angle_beta   90.00
_cell.angle_gamma   90.00
#
_symmetry.space_group_name_H-M   'P 1'
#
loop_
_entity.id
_entity.type
_entity.pdbx_description
1 polymer ?
#
loop_
_entity_poly.entity_id
_entity_poly.type
_entity_poly.pdbx_seq_one_letter_code
_entity_poly.pdbx_strand_id
1 'polypeptide(L)'
;MSPLTRTSPHRTGGPSQATGPVEPTAAVLGAWSGHVSDVLPGADALRESIADIRRPVYVLGGDEVAQPGLRRAVAVRGETRFGTDVRLYEGDRAIVGHAAPLRLDNLGDPEFRKAHGLKLACVAGAMANGIGSAEVVEAMSHAGMLGIFGAAGLPLRTVEAAIDRLTSSLGGAPFGFNLIHSPNEPDVEHGVVDLYLRHGVRLVEASAYMRLTLPLIRYRVSGIYRDTDGRVVTPNRVIAKASRVEVATRFFSPPPEAFLQELVARGDITETQARLAREIPVAQDLTAEADSAGHTDNRPALGLLPTMIALRDRIQREYAYPEALRVGAAGGIATPHAAAAAFAMGATYVLLGSVNQACVEAGTSPAVREMLAASEQADIAMAPAADMFEMGVKVQVLKRGTMFAMRGGRLYELYRAYDSIDEIPEDERQKLEETVFRKSFEEVLEDVRTYFLERDPTQWERAQIDPKHRMALAFRWYLGQTSIWANTGEPSRTLDYQIWCGPAMGAFNAWVQDSFLAEASNRSVVTVSLNLLYGAAVLGRIQTLRSQGLILSPEEQQVLPRTLSQLEMHLP
;
A
#
# COMPACT_ATOMS: atom_id res chain seq x y z
N MET A 1 -34.35 95.20 -1.25
CA MET A 1 -34.72 94.76 -2.61
C MET A 1 -33.60 93.88 -3.14
N SER A 2 -33.95 92.75 -3.76
CA SER A 2 -33.10 91.60 -4.12
C SER A 2 -31.67 91.88 -4.56
N PRO A 3 -30.72 90.97 -4.25
CA PRO A 3 -29.55 90.75 -5.08
C PRO A 3 -29.70 89.49 -5.94
N LEU A 4 -29.20 89.64 -7.15
CA LEU A 4 -29.26 88.74 -8.28
C LEU A 4 -28.51 87.42 -8.08
N THR A 5 -29.08 86.43 -8.74
CA THR A 5 -28.63 85.08 -9.06
C THR A 5 -27.22 85.00 -9.66
N ARG A 6 -26.40 84.06 -9.16
CA ARG A 6 -25.43 83.30 -9.96
C ARG A 6 -25.47 81.83 -9.55
N THR A 7 -25.69 81.00 -10.54
CA THR A 7 -25.82 79.54 -10.53
C THR A 7 -24.49 78.82 -10.32
N SER A 8 -24.46 77.83 -9.43
CA SER A 8 -23.45 76.75 -9.38
C SER A 8 -24.14 75.39 -9.60
N PRO A 9 -23.49 74.44 -10.28
CA PRO A 9 -24.13 73.19 -10.69
C PRO A 9 -24.19 72.17 -9.54
N HIS A 10 -25.34 71.52 -9.43
CA HIS A 10 -25.61 70.38 -8.58
C HIS A 10 -24.64 69.20 -8.84
N ARG A 11 -24.03 68.67 -7.78
CA ARG A 11 -23.70 67.24 -7.65
C ARG A 11 -24.37 66.72 -6.39
N THR A 12 -25.53 66.09 -6.54
CA THR A 12 -26.17 65.27 -5.51
C THR A 12 -25.65 63.84 -5.65
N GLY A 13 -24.66 63.47 -4.84
CA GLY A 13 -24.30 62.07 -4.61
C GLY A 13 -25.14 61.54 -3.45
N GLY A 14 -26.12 60.68 -3.75
CA GLY A 14 -26.87 59.91 -2.74
C GLY A 14 -26.08 58.68 -2.26
N PRO A 15 -26.42 58.10 -1.10
CA PRO A 15 -25.74 56.93 -0.56
C PRO A 15 -26.04 55.66 -1.38
N SER A 16 -24.99 54.86 -1.61
CA SER A 16 -25.00 53.54 -2.23
C SER A 16 -26.06 52.64 -1.59
N GLN A 17 -26.94 52.09 -2.43
CA GLN A 17 -27.96 51.12 -2.02
C GLN A 17 -27.33 49.73 -1.98
N ALA A 18 -27.17 49.20 -0.78
CA ALA A 18 -26.95 47.77 -0.58
C ALA A 18 -28.13 47.00 -1.19
N THR A 19 -27.87 46.13 -2.16
CA THR A 19 -28.86 45.18 -2.67
C THR A 19 -29.24 44.22 -1.55
N GLY A 20 -30.54 44.07 -1.29
CA GLY A 20 -31.08 43.23 -0.22
C GLY A 20 -30.68 41.75 -0.32
N PRO A 21 -30.94 40.95 0.73
CA PRO A 21 -30.50 39.56 0.79
C PRO A 21 -31.12 38.74 -0.35
N VAL A 22 -30.27 38.15 -1.17
CA VAL A 22 -30.65 37.15 -2.18
C VAL A 22 -30.90 35.84 -1.45
N GLU A 23 -32.08 35.24 -1.60
CA GLU A 23 -32.35 33.90 -1.04
C GLU A 23 -31.40 32.87 -1.67
N PRO A 24 -30.65 32.07 -0.87
CA PRO A 24 -29.64 31.19 -1.42
C PRO A 24 -30.29 29.93 -1.99
N THR A 25 -30.34 29.81 -3.32
CA THR A 25 -30.58 28.51 -3.99
C THR A 25 -29.34 27.60 -3.96
N ALA A 26 -28.20 28.14 -3.53
CA ALA A 26 -26.99 27.41 -3.12
C ALA A 26 -26.49 28.01 -1.79
N ALA A 27 -26.05 27.18 -0.85
CA ALA A 27 -25.52 27.65 0.44
C ALA A 27 -24.28 28.53 0.19
N VAL A 28 -24.45 29.86 0.31
CA VAL A 28 -23.33 30.81 0.19
C VAL A 28 -22.39 30.58 1.37
N LEU A 29 -21.15 30.20 1.06
CA LEU A 29 -20.12 29.90 2.07
C LEU A 29 -19.37 31.16 2.51
N GLY A 30 -19.31 32.15 1.62
CA GLY A 30 -18.51 33.36 1.85
C GLY A 30 -18.65 34.38 0.73
N ALA A 31 -17.86 35.44 0.85
CA ALA A 31 -17.76 36.52 -0.13
C ALA A 31 -16.32 36.58 -0.64
N TRP A 32 -16.17 36.82 -1.93
CA TRP A 32 -14.91 37.09 -2.58
C TRP A 32 -14.91 38.50 -3.15
N SER A 33 -13.80 39.23 -2.95
CA SER A 33 -13.58 40.58 -3.43
C SER A 33 -12.28 40.62 -4.23
N GLY A 34 -12.31 41.09 -5.46
CA GLY A 34 -11.14 41.16 -6.33
C GLY A 34 -11.46 41.69 -7.72
N HIS A 35 -10.46 41.76 -8.60
CA HIS A 35 -10.65 42.27 -9.95
C HIS A 35 -11.21 41.17 -10.88
N VAL A 36 -12.00 41.51 -11.89
CA VAL A 36 -12.58 40.51 -12.81
C VAL A 36 -11.54 39.66 -13.53
N SER A 37 -10.34 40.19 -13.76
CA SER A 37 -9.21 39.44 -14.34
C SER A 37 -8.63 38.37 -13.40
N ASP A 38 -8.98 38.40 -12.12
CA ASP A 38 -8.57 37.41 -11.12
C ASP A 38 -9.53 36.22 -11.04
N VAL A 39 -10.47 36.14 -11.99
CA VAL A 39 -11.48 35.09 -12.08
C VAL A 39 -11.34 34.36 -13.41
N LEU A 40 -11.14 33.05 -13.33
CA LEU A 40 -11.06 32.18 -14.49
C LEU A 40 -12.40 31.46 -14.69
N PRO A 41 -13.12 31.69 -15.79
CA PRO A 41 -14.38 31.01 -16.07
C PRO A 41 -14.16 29.62 -16.66
N GLY A 42 -15.10 28.71 -16.43
CA GLY A 42 -15.22 27.44 -17.18
C GLY A 42 -14.67 26.21 -16.48
N ALA A 43 -15.01 25.05 -17.05
CA ALA A 43 -14.70 23.73 -16.51
C ALA A 43 -13.19 23.44 -16.43
N ASP A 44 -12.43 23.87 -17.44
CA ASP A 44 -10.97 23.69 -17.48
C ASP A 44 -10.28 24.40 -16.31
N ALA A 45 -10.64 25.66 -16.07
CA ALA A 45 -10.09 26.45 -14.96
C ALA A 45 -10.41 25.81 -13.60
N LEU A 46 -11.62 25.26 -13.44
CA LEU A 46 -12.01 24.53 -12.24
C LEU A 46 -11.21 23.24 -12.07
N ARG A 47 -11.11 22.42 -13.12
CA ARG A 47 -10.33 21.17 -13.14
C ARG A 47 -8.86 21.44 -12.79
N GLU A 48 -8.23 22.44 -13.41
CA GLU A 48 -6.84 22.81 -13.15
C GLU A 48 -6.63 23.31 -11.72
N SER A 49 -7.58 24.10 -11.20
CA SER A 49 -7.51 24.60 -9.82
C SER A 49 -7.66 23.47 -8.79
N ILE A 50 -8.56 22.50 -9.06
CA ILE A 50 -8.72 21.27 -8.26
C ILE A 50 -7.46 20.39 -8.34
N ALA A 51 -6.78 20.38 -9.49
CA ALA A 51 -5.53 19.66 -9.72
C ALA A 51 -4.31 20.32 -9.04
N ASP A 52 -4.30 21.65 -8.82
CA ASP A 52 -3.26 22.33 -8.05
C ASP A 52 -3.46 22.14 -6.54
N ILE A 53 -3.04 20.97 -6.06
CA ILE A 53 -3.23 20.54 -4.66
C ILE A 53 -2.51 21.43 -3.62
N ARG A 54 -1.68 22.39 -4.04
CA ARG A 54 -0.92 23.29 -3.16
C ARG A 54 -1.66 24.60 -2.87
N ARG A 55 -2.68 24.94 -3.66
CA ARG A 55 -3.43 26.20 -3.53
C ARG A 55 -4.89 25.92 -3.18
N PRO A 56 -5.58 26.81 -2.44
CA PRO A 56 -7.01 26.69 -2.24
C PRO A 56 -7.77 26.87 -3.57
N VAL A 57 -8.95 26.26 -3.67
CA VAL A 57 -9.94 26.52 -4.72
C VAL A 57 -11.08 27.32 -4.11
N TYR A 58 -11.45 28.43 -4.74
CA TYR A 58 -12.64 29.20 -4.41
C TYR A 58 -13.55 29.26 -5.63
N VAL A 59 -14.64 28.52 -5.59
CA VAL A 59 -15.66 28.50 -6.65
C VAL A 59 -16.65 29.62 -6.38
N LEU A 60 -16.78 30.51 -7.35
CA LEU A 60 -17.67 31.66 -7.30
C LEU A 60 -19.01 31.31 -7.97
N GLY A 61 -20.10 31.72 -7.31
CA GLY A 61 -21.44 31.70 -7.88
C GLY A 61 -21.74 33.00 -8.61
N GLY A 62 -22.52 32.92 -9.69
CA GLY A 62 -22.98 34.07 -10.46
C GLY A 62 -24.33 33.80 -11.12
N ASP A 63 -25.12 34.86 -11.28
CA ASP A 63 -26.40 34.83 -11.99
C ASP A 63 -26.15 34.80 -13.51
N GLU A 64 -26.61 33.72 -14.15
CA GLU A 64 -26.43 33.43 -15.58
C GLU A 64 -27.08 34.50 -16.47
N VAL A 65 -28.11 35.18 -15.95
CA VAL A 65 -28.84 36.26 -16.64
C VAL A 65 -28.06 37.57 -16.62
N ALA A 66 -27.36 37.86 -15.52
CA ALA A 66 -26.59 39.09 -15.37
C ALA A 66 -25.18 38.99 -15.99
N GLN A 67 -24.55 37.82 -15.96
CA GLN A 67 -23.18 37.60 -16.46
C GLN A 67 -23.06 36.22 -17.14
N PRO A 68 -23.38 36.12 -18.44
CA PRO A 68 -23.28 34.86 -19.19
C PRO A 68 -21.85 34.28 -19.17
N GLY A 69 -21.70 33.02 -18.75
CA GLY A 69 -20.41 32.30 -18.67
C GLY A 69 -19.83 32.13 -17.25
N LEU A 70 -20.45 32.72 -16.23
CA LEU A 70 -19.94 32.73 -14.84
C LEU A 70 -20.61 31.74 -13.89
N ARG A 71 -21.40 30.80 -14.42
CA ARG A 71 -22.11 29.78 -13.64
C ARG A 71 -21.17 28.96 -12.73
N ARG A 72 -19.88 28.87 -13.11
CA ARG A 72 -18.77 28.28 -12.35
C ARG A 72 -17.49 28.99 -12.75
N ALA A 73 -17.00 29.89 -11.91
CA ALA A 73 -15.70 30.51 -12.10
C ALA A 73 -14.84 30.31 -10.86
N VAL A 74 -13.52 30.28 -11.03
CA VAL A 74 -12.59 30.12 -9.92
C VAL A 74 -11.82 31.40 -9.69
N ALA A 75 -11.77 31.85 -8.44
CA ALA A 75 -10.88 32.94 -8.06
C ALA A 75 -9.44 32.45 -7.93
N VAL A 76 -8.51 33.13 -8.61
CA VAL A 76 -7.07 32.86 -8.52
C VAL A 76 -6.33 33.88 -7.65
N ARG A 77 -6.92 35.05 -7.38
CA ARG A 77 -6.43 36.10 -6.48
C ARG A 77 -7.62 36.81 -5.82
N GLY A 78 -7.36 37.76 -4.92
CA GLY A 78 -8.37 38.53 -4.20
C GLY A 78 -8.49 38.16 -2.73
N GLU A 79 -9.46 38.77 -2.05
CA GLU A 79 -9.72 38.57 -0.62
C GLU A 79 -10.98 37.72 -0.42
N THR A 80 -10.91 36.78 0.52
CA THR A 80 -12.05 35.92 0.88
C THR A 80 -12.50 36.19 2.31
N ARG A 81 -13.82 36.20 2.52
CA ARG A 81 -14.46 36.37 3.82
C ARG A 81 -15.44 35.23 4.05
N PHE A 82 -15.22 34.46 5.12
CA PHE A 82 -16.08 33.36 5.57
C PHE A 82 -16.73 33.71 6.91
N GLY A 83 -17.95 33.21 7.15
CA GLY A 83 -18.69 33.46 8.40
C GLY A 83 -20.17 33.10 8.27
N THR A 84 -20.89 33.12 9.40
CA THR A 84 -22.32 32.81 9.47
C THR A 84 -23.21 33.92 8.93
N ASP A 85 -22.73 35.18 8.96
CA ASP A 85 -23.47 36.38 8.54
C ASP A 85 -22.73 37.13 7.42
N VAL A 86 -22.18 36.39 6.46
CA VAL A 86 -21.44 37.01 5.35
C VAL A 86 -22.38 37.85 4.48
N ARG A 87 -22.08 39.15 4.39
CA ARG A 87 -22.76 40.10 3.51
C ARG A 87 -21.94 40.30 2.24
N LEU A 88 -22.62 40.31 1.10
CA LEU A 88 -22.04 40.69 -0.18
C LEU A 88 -22.19 42.22 -0.34
N TYR A 89 -21.08 42.89 -0.56
CA TYR A 89 -21.02 44.30 -0.92
C TYR A 89 -21.00 44.47 -2.45
N GLU A 90 -21.18 45.70 -2.92
CA GLU A 90 -21.11 46.01 -4.34
C GLU A 90 -19.76 45.58 -4.94
N GLY A 91 -19.79 44.73 -5.96
CA GLY A 91 -18.60 44.15 -6.60
C GLY A 91 -18.14 42.81 -6.02
N ASP A 92 -18.67 42.39 -4.86
CA ASP A 92 -18.37 41.06 -4.31
C ASP A 92 -19.06 39.95 -5.10
N ARG A 93 -18.46 38.76 -5.02
CA ARG A 93 -19.03 37.52 -5.57
C ARG A 93 -19.24 36.50 -4.47
N ALA A 94 -20.33 35.76 -4.55
CA ALA A 94 -20.61 34.67 -3.60
C ALA A 94 -19.60 33.53 -3.81
N ILE A 95 -18.99 33.05 -2.74
CA ILE A 95 -18.27 31.78 -2.74
C ILE A 95 -19.31 30.68 -2.51
N VAL A 96 -19.45 29.80 -3.49
CA VAL A 96 -20.39 28.67 -3.43
C VAL A 96 -19.68 27.34 -3.18
N GLY A 97 -18.34 27.30 -3.37
CA GLY A 97 -17.51 26.14 -3.07
C GLY A 97 -16.10 26.53 -2.64
N HIS A 98 -15.53 25.75 -1.73
CA HIS A 98 -14.15 25.92 -1.27
C HIS A 98 -13.47 24.57 -1.04
N ALA A 99 -12.25 24.41 -1.54
CA ALA A 99 -11.39 23.30 -1.17
C ALA A 99 -10.02 23.83 -0.75
N ALA A 100 -9.61 23.51 0.48
CA ALA A 100 -8.29 23.85 1.00
C ALA A 100 -7.17 23.16 0.17
N PRO A 101 -5.91 23.62 0.29
CA PRO A 101 -4.77 22.82 -0.13
C PRO A 101 -4.81 21.45 0.53
N LEU A 102 -4.54 20.40 -0.25
CA LEU A 102 -4.42 19.03 0.25
C LEU A 102 -3.13 18.46 -0.33
N ARG A 103 -2.01 18.81 0.29
CA ARG A 103 -0.68 18.40 -0.19
C ARG A 103 -0.46 16.90 0.06
N LEU A 104 0.52 16.33 -0.61
CA LEU A 104 0.82 14.90 -0.48
C LEU A 104 1.23 14.52 0.96
N ASP A 105 1.91 15.43 1.67
CA ASP A 105 2.27 15.29 3.09
C ASP A 105 1.09 15.55 4.06
N ASN A 106 -0.10 15.92 3.56
CA ASN A 106 -1.32 15.93 4.36
C ASN A 106 -2.06 14.58 4.33
N LEU A 107 -1.68 13.65 3.44
CA LEU A 107 -2.27 12.31 3.39
C LEU A 107 -1.61 11.39 4.44
N GLY A 108 -2.44 10.66 5.17
CA GLY A 108 -2.01 9.77 6.24
C GLY A 108 -1.59 10.50 7.51
N ASP A 109 -0.80 9.81 8.34
CA ASP A 109 -0.43 10.29 9.68
C ASP A 109 0.97 10.93 9.68
N PRO A 110 1.13 12.19 10.11
CA PRO A 110 2.45 12.81 10.24
C PRO A 110 3.36 12.11 11.25
N GLU A 111 2.81 11.49 12.30
CA GLU A 111 3.62 10.74 13.28
C GLU A 111 4.12 9.42 12.70
N PHE A 112 3.39 8.77 11.77
CA PHE A 112 3.94 7.64 11.00
C PHE A 112 5.17 8.08 10.21
N ARG A 113 5.06 9.18 9.47
CA ARG A 113 6.16 9.68 8.64
C ARG A 113 7.37 10.05 9.48
N LYS A 114 7.15 10.74 10.60
CA LYS A 114 8.22 11.09 11.55
C LYS A 114 8.87 9.86 12.18
N ALA A 115 8.08 8.86 12.60
CA ALA A 115 8.58 7.63 13.19
C ALA A 115 9.50 6.84 12.25
N HIS A 116 9.26 6.92 10.94
CA HIS A 116 9.98 6.18 9.90
C HIS A 116 10.87 7.07 9.00
N GLY A 117 11.04 8.36 9.32
CA GLY A 117 11.89 9.28 8.53
C GLY A 117 11.39 9.54 7.10
N LEU A 118 10.08 9.50 6.86
CA LEU A 118 9.46 9.58 5.54
C LEU A 118 8.96 11.00 5.22
N LYS A 119 8.83 11.30 3.93
CA LYS A 119 8.13 12.49 3.43
C LYS A 119 6.67 12.20 3.10
N LEU A 120 6.37 10.96 2.69
CA LEU A 120 5.06 10.53 2.22
C LEU A 120 4.61 9.25 2.95
N ALA A 121 3.33 9.14 3.26
CA ALA A 121 2.74 7.99 3.96
C ALA A 121 2.40 6.83 2.99
N CYS A 122 3.41 6.36 2.26
CA CYS A 122 3.31 5.31 1.26
C CYS A 122 4.43 4.29 1.43
N VAL A 123 4.06 3.01 1.32
CA VAL A 123 4.96 1.87 1.50
C VAL A 123 4.88 0.97 0.27
N ALA A 124 6.03 0.57 -0.28
CA ALA A 124 6.10 -0.61 -1.14
C ALA A 124 6.31 -1.83 -0.24
N GLY A 125 5.27 -2.67 -0.14
CA GLY A 125 5.31 -3.85 0.70
C GLY A 125 6.24 -4.93 0.15
N ALA A 126 6.60 -5.87 1.02
CA ALA A 126 7.43 -6.99 0.63
C ALA A 126 6.77 -7.84 -0.46
N MET A 127 7.54 -8.21 -1.47
CA MET A 127 7.16 -9.19 -2.49
C MET A 127 8.23 -10.27 -2.53
N ALA A 128 7.86 -11.52 -2.28
CA ALA A 128 8.77 -12.64 -2.00
C ALA A 128 9.80 -12.90 -3.11
N ASN A 129 10.83 -13.69 -2.79
CA ASN A 129 11.89 -14.12 -3.71
C ASN A 129 12.62 -12.94 -4.38
N GLY A 130 12.78 -11.83 -3.67
CA GLY A 130 13.47 -10.64 -4.18
C GLY A 130 12.69 -9.84 -5.24
N ILE A 131 11.40 -10.13 -5.46
CA ILE A 131 10.54 -9.31 -6.34
C ILE A 131 10.47 -7.88 -5.78
N GLY A 132 10.33 -7.74 -4.46
CA GLY A 132 10.58 -6.50 -3.73
C GLY A 132 12.08 -6.27 -3.65
N SER A 133 12.66 -5.92 -4.78
CA SER A 133 14.10 -5.89 -5.03
C SER A 133 14.79 -4.75 -4.27
N ALA A 134 16.13 -4.76 -4.26
CA ALA A 134 16.89 -3.64 -3.74
C ALA A 134 16.61 -2.35 -4.53
N GLU A 135 16.39 -2.45 -5.85
CA GLU A 135 16.03 -1.33 -6.72
C GLU A 135 14.69 -0.70 -6.33
N VAL A 136 13.67 -1.51 -5.99
CA VAL A 136 12.40 -1.00 -5.48
C VAL A 136 12.62 -0.23 -4.18
N VAL A 137 13.42 -0.79 -3.27
CA VAL A 137 13.70 -0.19 -1.96
C VAL A 137 14.46 1.13 -2.12
N GLU A 138 15.49 1.16 -2.96
CA GLU A 138 16.28 2.34 -3.27
C GLU A 138 15.41 3.46 -3.86
N ALA A 139 14.63 3.13 -4.89
CA ALA A 139 13.74 4.08 -5.56
C ALA A 139 12.71 4.69 -4.59
N MET A 140 12.06 3.86 -3.77
CA MET A 140 11.07 4.33 -2.79
C MET A 140 11.73 5.21 -1.71
N SER A 141 12.87 4.79 -1.17
CA SER A 141 13.60 5.53 -0.12
C SER A 141 14.06 6.90 -0.61
N HIS A 142 14.65 6.99 -1.81
CA HIS A 142 15.06 8.26 -2.41
C HIS A 142 13.88 9.20 -2.68
N ALA A 143 12.70 8.66 -2.98
CA ALA A 143 11.48 9.44 -3.14
C ALA A 143 10.82 9.86 -1.81
N GLY A 144 11.42 9.53 -0.66
CA GLY A 144 10.88 9.83 0.67
C GLY A 144 9.68 8.96 1.06
N MET A 145 9.57 7.77 0.47
CA MET A 145 8.61 6.72 0.81
C MET A 145 9.37 5.52 1.42
N LEU A 146 8.64 4.53 1.93
CA LEU A 146 9.25 3.34 2.52
C LEU A 146 9.25 2.18 1.52
N GLY A 147 10.41 1.55 1.32
CA GLY A 147 10.52 0.27 0.62
C GLY A 147 10.87 -0.86 1.57
N ILE A 148 10.21 -2.01 1.40
CA ILE A 148 10.49 -3.23 2.15
C ILE A 148 11.08 -4.30 1.23
N PHE A 149 12.31 -4.74 1.53
CA PHE A 149 12.97 -5.80 0.77
C PHE A 149 12.27 -7.16 0.95
N GLY A 150 12.06 -7.85 -0.17
CA GLY A 150 11.37 -9.14 -0.26
C GLY A 150 12.24 -10.34 0.11
N ALA A 151 12.58 -10.50 1.39
CA ALA A 151 13.48 -11.54 1.87
C ALA A 151 12.90 -12.97 1.87
N ALA A 152 11.58 -13.13 1.94
CA ALA A 152 10.93 -14.44 1.99
C ALA A 152 11.35 -15.34 0.82
N GLY A 153 11.74 -16.58 1.12
CA GLY A 153 12.17 -17.57 0.11
C GLY A 153 13.63 -17.43 -0.35
N LEU A 154 14.33 -16.35 0.00
CA LEU A 154 15.75 -16.17 -0.35
C LEU A 154 16.69 -16.87 0.64
N PRO A 155 17.83 -17.40 0.18
CA PRO A 155 18.90 -17.87 1.07
C PRO A 155 19.50 -16.74 1.92
N LEU A 156 19.96 -17.03 3.13
CA LEU A 156 20.56 -16.04 4.04
C LEU A 156 21.68 -15.20 3.40
N ARG A 157 22.56 -15.82 2.59
CA ARG A 157 23.63 -15.13 1.86
C ARG A 157 23.11 -14.04 0.92
N THR A 158 21.95 -14.25 0.31
CA THR A 158 21.32 -13.30 -0.61
C THR A 158 20.68 -12.17 0.17
N VAL A 159 20.06 -12.47 1.31
CA VAL A 159 19.53 -11.47 2.23
C VAL A 159 20.67 -10.60 2.78
N GLU A 160 21.80 -11.19 3.17
CA GLU A 160 23.00 -10.48 3.65
C GLU A 160 23.55 -9.53 2.58
N ALA A 161 23.73 -9.99 1.35
CA ALA A 161 24.17 -9.13 0.24
C ALA A 161 23.21 -7.96 -0.03
N ALA A 162 21.89 -8.17 0.14
CA ALA A 162 20.92 -7.10 0.02
C ALA A 162 21.02 -6.08 1.17
N ILE A 163 21.29 -6.53 2.40
CA ILE A 163 21.54 -5.64 3.55
C ILE A 163 22.78 -4.78 3.29
N ASP A 164 23.88 -5.39 2.85
CA ASP A 164 25.13 -4.68 2.57
C ASP A 164 24.92 -3.62 1.47
N ARG A 165 24.24 -4.00 0.38
CA ARG A 165 23.91 -3.07 -0.71
C ARG A 165 23.08 -1.89 -0.20
N LEU A 166 21.94 -2.16 0.44
CA LEU A 166 21.00 -1.12 0.84
C LEU A 166 21.59 -0.21 1.92
N THR A 167 22.34 -0.75 2.87
CA THR A 167 23.05 0.05 3.88
C THR A 167 24.08 0.97 3.23
N SER A 168 24.82 0.47 2.24
CA SER A 168 25.82 1.24 1.50
C SER A 168 25.20 2.32 0.61
N SER A 169 24.16 1.99 -0.16
CA SER A 169 23.55 2.91 -1.13
C SER A 169 22.66 3.96 -0.49
N LEU A 170 21.96 3.62 0.60
CA LEU A 170 21.00 4.53 1.27
C LEU A 170 21.60 5.26 2.47
N GLY A 171 22.69 4.76 3.06
CA GLY A 171 23.30 5.34 4.24
C GLY A 171 22.28 5.44 5.38
N GLY A 172 21.87 6.67 5.71
CA GLY A 172 20.88 6.94 6.77
C GLY A 172 19.42 7.01 6.30
N ALA A 173 19.14 6.86 5.00
CA ALA A 173 17.77 6.90 4.49
C ALA A 173 16.98 5.64 4.91
N PRO A 174 15.66 5.75 5.16
CA PRO A 174 14.89 4.67 5.72
C PRO A 174 14.61 3.55 4.70
N PHE A 175 14.76 2.31 5.14
CA PHE A 175 14.34 1.11 4.43
C PHE A 175 13.98 0.01 5.45
N GLY A 176 13.28 -1.02 5.01
CA GLY A 176 12.96 -2.18 5.85
C GLY A 176 13.17 -3.50 5.13
N PHE A 177 13.09 -4.58 5.90
CA PHE A 177 13.20 -5.94 5.41
C PHE A 177 11.99 -6.77 5.82
N ASN A 178 11.57 -7.70 4.97
CA ASN A 178 10.52 -8.63 5.34
C ASN A 178 11.03 -9.68 6.34
N LEU A 179 10.31 -9.88 7.43
CA LEU A 179 10.47 -11.02 8.31
C LEU A 179 9.20 -11.87 8.20
N ILE A 180 9.29 -12.99 7.49
CA ILE A 180 8.16 -13.90 7.29
C ILE A 180 8.17 -15.00 8.35
N HIS A 181 6.99 -15.35 8.85
CA HIS A 181 6.85 -16.51 9.72
C HIS A 181 6.91 -17.82 8.91
N SER A 182 7.84 -18.70 9.27
CA SER A 182 8.04 -20.01 8.62
C SER A 182 7.76 -21.15 9.62
N PRO A 183 6.50 -21.56 9.85
CA PRO A 183 6.15 -22.50 10.92
C PRO A 183 6.78 -23.90 10.74
N ASN A 184 7.05 -24.30 9.50
CA ASN A 184 7.68 -25.58 9.15
C ASN A 184 9.21 -25.50 9.13
N GLU A 185 9.80 -24.30 9.18
CA GLU A 185 11.25 -24.06 9.15
C GLU A 185 11.64 -23.01 10.22
N PRO A 186 11.43 -23.27 11.52
CA PRO A 186 11.63 -22.27 12.57
C PRO A 186 13.08 -21.74 12.65
N ASP A 187 14.06 -22.57 12.27
CA ASP A 187 15.47 -22.18 12.25
C ASP A 187 15.78 -21.13 11.18
N VAL A 188 14.98 -21.06 10.10
CA VAL A 188 15.11 -20.03 9.06
C VAL A 188 14.74 -18.66 9.65
N GLU A 189 13.63 -18.57 10.39
CA GLU A 189 13.23 -17.34 11.05
C GLU A 189 14.28 -16.88 12.07
N HIS A 190 14.85 -17.83 12.84
CA HIS A 190 15.93 -17.54 13.79
C HIS A 190 17.17 -16.99 13.09
N GLY A 191 17.65 -17.67 12.03
CA GLY A 191 18.83 -17.25 11.28
C GLY A 191 18.68 -15.88 10.60
N VAL A 192 17.47 -15.55 10.12
CA VAL A 192 17.17 -14.22 9.57
C VAL A 192 17.22 -13.15 10.66
N VAL A 193 16.64 -13.41 11.84
CA VAL A 193 16.71 -12.46 12.97
C VAL A 193 18.16 -12.26 13.44
N ASP A 194 18.95 -13.32 13.54
CA ASP A 194 20.38 -13.21 13.85
C ASP A 194 21.12 -12.35 12.83
N LEU A 195 20.85 -12.55 11.54
CA LEU A 195 21.43 -11.73 10.49
C LEU A 195 21.04 -10.25 10.64
N TYR A 196 19.75 -9.96 10.84
CA TYR A 196 19.26 -8.60 11.01
C TYR A 196 19.85 -7.90 12.24
N LEU A 197 19.96 -8.59 13.36
CA LEU A 197 20.55 -8.03 14.57
C LEU A 197 22.06 -7.76 14.41
N ARG A 198 22.80 -8.68 13.77
CA ARG A 198 24.25 -8.51 13.52
C ARG A 198 24.55 -7.33 12.60
N HIS A 199 23.73 -7.14 11.57
CA HIS A 199 23.88 -6.04 10.60
C HIS A 199 23.18 -4.75 11.00
N GLY A 200 22.47 -4.73 12.13
CA GLY A 200 21.78 -3.53 12.61
C GLY A 200 20.61 -3.09 11.76
N VAL A 201 19.89 -4.02 11.10
CA VAL A 201 18.63 -3.74 10.41
C VAL A 201 17.60 -3.26 11.45
N ARG A 202 17.06 -2.06 11.27
CA ARG A 202 16.23 -1.36 12.28
C ARG A 202 14.73 -1.40 12.03
N LEU A 203 14.29 -1.94 10.89
CA LEU A 203 12.88 -1.99 10.53
C LEU A 203 12.55 -3.30 9.81
N VAL A 204 11.55 -4.02 10.34
CA VAL A 204 10.99 -5.20 9.65
C VAL A 204 9.50 -5.07 9.39
N GLU A 205 9.07 -5.59 8.25
CA GLU A 205 7.66 -5.94 8.00
C GLU A 205 7.46 -7.40 8.44
N ALA A 206 6.75 -7.62 9.54
CA ALA A 206 6.43 -8.96 10.04
C ALA A 206 5.16 -9.50 9.36
N SER A 207 5.29 -10.55 8.54
CA SER A 207 4.19 -11.11 7.73
C SER A 207 3.97 -12.61 7.98
N ALA A 208 2.77 -13.10 7.63
CA ALA A 208 2.34 -14.51 7.77
C ALA A 208 2.29 -15.05 9.23
N TYR A 209 2.45 -14.20 10.24
CA TYR A 209 2.38 -14.62 11.64
C TYR A 209 0.96 -15.03 12.05
N MET A 210 0.81 -16.28 12.52
CA MET A 210 -0.42 -16.77 13.18
C MET A 210 -0.32 -16.63 14.71
N ARG A 211 0.89 -16.60 15.23
CA ARG A 211 1.26 -16.44 16.64
C ARG A 211 2.57 -15.68 16.73
N LEU A 212 2.82 -15.00 17.84
CA LEU A 212 4.14 -14.43 18.10
C LEU A 212 5.17 -15.55 18.28
N THR A 213 6.42 -15.26 17.95
CA THR A 213 7.53 -16.20 18.03
C THR A 213 8.65 -15.61 18.88
N LEU A 214 9.49 -16.49 19.43
CA LEU A 214 10.65 -16.07 20.21
C LEU A 214 11.64 -15.22 19.37
N PRO A 215 11.98 -15.56 18.11
CA PRO A 215 12.86 -14.73 17.28
C PRO A 215 12.29 -13.32 17.02
N LEU A 216 11.00 -13.19 16.71
CA LEU A 216 10.37 -11.88 16.50
C LEU A 216 10.46 -11.00 17.75
N ILE A 217 10.17 -11.57 18.93
CA ILE A 217 10.28 -10.82 20.19
C ILE A 217 11.74 -10.43 20.46
N ARG A 218 12.69 -11.36 20.26
CA ARG A 218 14.13 -11.07 20.38
C ARG A 218 14.52 -9.88 19.50
N TYR A 219 14.12 -9.88 18.23
CA TYR A 219 14.37 -8.74 17.34
C TYR A 219 13.80 -7.44 17.92
N ARG A 220 12.53 -7.43 18.32
CA ARG A 220 11.83 -6.22 18.81
C ARG A 220 12.49 -5.62 20.05
N VAL A 221 12.89 -6.44 21.01
CA VAL A 221 13.37 -5.97 22.32
C VAL A 221 14.89 -5.81 22.41
N SER A 222 15.64 -6.33 21.43
CA SER A 222 17.10 -6.20 21.40
C SER A 222 17.54 -4.74 21.33
N GLY A 223 18.35 -4.33 22.30
CA GLY A 223 18.89 -2.97 22.38
C GLY A 223 17.90 -1.92 22.90
N ILE A 224 16.71 -2.30 23.39
CA ILE A 224 15.78 -1.36 24.02
C ILE A 224 16.43 -0.69 25.24
N TYR A 225 16.22 0.60 25.41
CA TYR A 225 16.75 1.36 26.55
C TYR A 225 15.81 2.50 26.94
N ARG A 226 16.05 3.12 28.10
CA ARG A 226 15.36 4.33 28.51
C ARG A 226 16.29 5.53 28.30
N ASP A 227 15.84 6.52 27.56
CA ASP A 227 16.61 7.75 27.34
C ASP A 227 16.61 8.67 28.57
N THR A 228 17.31 9.79 28.46
CA THR A 228 17.43 10.81 29.52
C THR A 228 16.14 11.54 29.85
N ASP A 229 15.17 11.54 28.93
CA ASP A 229 13.82 12.09 29.14
C ASP A 229 12.89 11.06 29.79
N GLY A 230 13.39 9.85 30.06
CA GLY A 230 12.62 8.76 30.61
C GLY A 230 11.77 8.03 29.57
N ARG A 231 11.93 8.27 28.27
CA ARG A 231 11.19 7.55 27.21
C ARG A 231 11.85 6.21 26.91
N VAL A 232 11.04 5.19 26.65
CA VAL A 232 11.53 3.89 26.19
C VAL A 232 11.83 3.99 24.69
N VAL A 233 13.10 3.87 24.33
CA VAL A 233 13.56 3.90 22.94
C VAL A 233 13.66 2.48 22.43
N THR A 234 13.03 2.21 21.29
CA THR A 234 13.06 0.92 20.61
C THR A 234 13.87 1.02 19.30
N PRO A 235 15.16 0.65 19.28
CA PRO A 235 15.97 0.75 18.07
C PRO A 235 15.41 -0.08 16.91
N ASN A 236 14.81 -1.23 17.23
CA ASN A 236 14.27 -2.17 16.25
C ASN A 236 12.75 -2.01 16.17
N ARG A 237 12.27 -1.53 15.03
CA ARG A 237 10.85 -1.27 14.74
C ARG A 237 10.24 -2.44 13.97
N VAL A 238 8.96 -2.68 14.23
CA VAL A 238 8.15 -3.72 13.58
C VAL A 238 6.89 -3.05 13.01
N ILE A 239 6.66 -3.25 11.71
CA ILE A 239 5.36 -3.05 11.06
C ILE A 239 4.75 -4.44 10.91
N ALA A 240 3.67 -4.72 11.62
CA ALA A 240 2.98 -6.01 11.52
C ALA A 240 1.99 -6.00 10.36
N LYS A 241 1.93 -7.06 9.56
CA LYS A 241 0.91 -7.22 8.52
C LYS A 241 -0.08 -8.31 8.92
N ALA A 242 -1.35 -7.95 9.04
CA ALA A 242 -2.37 -8.86 9.55
C ALA A 242 -3.75 -8.59 8.91
N SER A 243 -4.51 -9.68 8.75
CA SER A 243 -5.89 -9.64 8.28
C SER A 243 -6.89 -10.06 9.37
N ARG A 244 -6.41 -10.51 10.54
CA ARG A 244 -7.22 -11.07 11.64
C ARG A 244 -7.03 -10.32 12.95
N VAL A 245 -8.14 -10.07 13.66
CA VAL A 245 -8.17 -9.32 14.92
C VAL A 245 -7.36 -10.03 16.00
N GLU A 246 -7.36 -11.36 16.04
CA GLU A 246 -6.64 -12.16 17.03
C GLU A 246 -5.12 -12.00 16.89
N VAL A 247 -4.64 -11.94 15.65
CA VAL A 247 -3.21 -11.71 15.34
C VAL A 247 -2.85 -10.25 15.63
N ALA A 248 -3.65 -9.31 15.14
CA ALA A 248 -3.44 -7.88 15.36
C ALA A 248 -3.43 -7.52 16.85
N THR A 249 -4.29 -8.15 17.65
CA THR A 249 -4.32 -7.96 19.11
C THR A 249 -2.97 -8.30 19.74
N ARG A 250 -2.35 -9.41 19.32
CA ARG A 250 -1.05 -9.84 19.85
C ARG A 250 0.07 -8.86 19.48
N PHE A 251 0.05 -8.33 18.26
CA PHE A 251 1.04 -7.35 17.82
C PHE A 251 0.93 -6.00 18.54
N PHE A 252 -0.29 -5.55 18.83
CA PHE A 252 -0.50 -4.31 19.58
C PHE A 252 -0.37 -4.47 21.10
N SER A 253 -0.33 -5.71 21.60
CA SER A 253 -0.07 -5.98 23.02
C SER A 253 1.44 -5.94 23.31
N PRO A 254 1.85 -5.84 24.59
CA PRO A 254 3.25 -5.99 24.96
C PRO A 254 3.78 -7.40 24.66
N PRO A 255 5.11 -7.56 24.46
CA PRO A 255 5.74 -8.87 24.35
C PRO A 255 5.34 -9.82 25.51
N PRO A 256 4.97 -11.08 25.21
CA PRO A 256 4.57 -12.04 26.23
C PRO A 256 5.67 -12.28 27.27
N GLU A 257 5.30 -12.27 28.55
CA GLU A 257 6.23 -12.45 29.67
C GLU A 257 7.03 -13.76 29.59
N ALA A 258 6.39 -14.85 29.15
CA ALA A 258 7.06 -16.14 28.98
C ALA A 258 8.22 -16.06 27.98
N PHE A 259 8.05 -15.33 26.88
CA PHE A 259 9.13 -15.12 25.90
C PHE A 259 10.23 -14.22 26.46
N LEU A 260 9.89 -13.19 27.22
CA LEU A 260 10.88 -12.32 27.86
C LEU A 260 11.73 -13.09 28.88
N GLN A 261 11.11 -13.91 29.71
CA GLN A 261 11.81 -14.76 30.68
C GLN A 261 12.74 -15.75 30.00
N GLU A 262 12.28 -16.37 28.92
CA GLU A 262 13.09 -17.30 28.14
C GLU A 262 14.30 -16.60 27.50
N LEU A 263 14.11 -15.41 26.92
CA LEU A 263 15.22 -14.63 26.34
C LEU A 263 16.25 -14.17 27.38
N VAL A 264 15.79 -13.79 28.60
CA VAL A 264 16.70 -13.49 29.72
C VAL A 264 17.48 -14.73 30.14
N ALA A 265 16.81 -15.87 30.28
CA ALA A 265 17.44 -17.13 30.67
C ALA A 265 18.51 -17.60 29.67
N ARG A 266 18.29 -17.34 28.37
CA ARG A 266 19.25 -17.60 27.29
C ARG A 266 20.38 -16.58 27.20
N GLY A 267 20.27 -15.44 27.90
CA GLY A 267 21.22 -14.33 27.80
C GLY A 267 21.08 -13.50 26.52
N ASP A 268 20.00 -13.69 25.75
CA ASP A 268 19.72 -12.93 24.53
C ASP A 268 19.39 -11.46 24.82
N ILE A 269 18.81 -11.20 26.00
CA ILE A 269 18.50 -9.86 26.52
C ILE A 269 18.80 -9.77 28.02
N THR A 270 18.92 -8.55 28.52
CA THR A 270 19.06 -8.26 29.96
C THR A 270 17.68 -8.19 30.66
N GLU A 271 17.68 -8.36 31.99
CA GLU A 271 16.48 -8.13 32.81
C GLU A 271 15.92 -6.71 32.65
N THR A 272 16.79 -5.72 32.43
CA THR A 272 16.36 -4.33 32.19
C THR A 272 15.61 -4.22 30.86
N GLN A 273 16.11 -4.85 29.80
CA GLN A 273 15.43 -4.88 28.51
C GLN A 273 14.07 -5.58 28.61
N ALA A 274 13.98 -6.71 29.32
CA ALA A 274 12.73 -7.42 29.56
C ALA A 274 11.72 -6.56 30.33
N ARG A 275 12.15 -5.82 31.36
CA ARG A 275 11.27 -4.90 32.10
C ARG A 275 10.75 -3.77 31.21
N LEU A 276 11.61 -3.15 30.41
CA LEU A 276 11.22 -2.07 29.49
C LEU A 276 10.29 -2.57 28.37
N ALA A 277 10.46 -3.82 27.93
CA ALA A 277 9.63 -4.42 26.90
C ALA A 277 8.14 -4.44 27.28
N ARG A 278 7.80 -4.49 28.57
CA ARG A 278 6.40 -4.48 29.05
C ARG A 278 5.67 -3.14 28.80
N GLU A 279 6.41 -2.07 28.50
CA GLU A 279 5.88 -0.71 28.29
C GLU A 279 5.66 -0.36 26.82
N ILE A 280 5.95 -1.29 25.90
CA ILE A 280 5.87 -1.07 24.45
C ILE A 280 4.99 -2.14 23.80
N PRO A 281 4.34 -1.85 22.66
CA PRO A 281 3.73 -2.89 21.85
C PRO A 281 4.81 -3.70 21.10
N VAL A 282 4.47 -4.93 20.72
CA VAL A 282 5.31 -5.73 19.79
C VAL A 282 5.48 -5.00 18.46
N ALA A 283 4.42 -4.40 17.93
CA ALA A 283 4.45 -3.54 16.75
C ALA A 283 3.71 -2.23 17.02
N GLN A 284 4.35 -1.11 16.69
CA GLN A 284 3.75 0.22 16.82
C GLN A 284 2.80 0.52 15.66
N ASP A 285 3.06 -0.12 14.52
CA ASP A 285 2.37 0.04 13.25
C ASP A 285 1.82 -1.30 12.79
N LEU A 286 0.56 -1.31 12.35
CA LEU A 286 -0.08 -2.49 11.77
C LEU A 286 -0.68 -2.16 10.41
N THR A 287 -0.31 -2.94 9.41
CA THR A 287 -0.93 -2.94 8.09
C THR A 287 -2.13 -3.89 8.12
N ALA A 288 -3.33 -3.34 7.99
CA ALA A 288 -4.55 -4.10 7.75
C ALA A 288 -4.54 -4.62 6.30
N GLU A 289 -4.21 -5.89 6.10
CA GLU A 289 -4.12 -6.51 4.78
C GLU A 289 -5.45 -7.15 4.40
N ALA A 290 -6.17 -6.46 3.51
CA ALA A 290 -7.40 -6.94 2.88
C ALA A 290 -7.08 -7.91 1.73
N ASP A 291 -8.05 -8.15 0.85
CA ASP A 291 -7.83 -8.96 -0.36
C ASP A 291 -6.61 -8.46 -1.18
N SER A 292 -5.59 -9.31 -1.27
CA SER A 292 -4.28 -8.98 -1.81
C SER A 292 -3.70 -10.10 -2.69
N ALA A 293 -2.60 -9.82 -3.38
CA ALA A 293 -1.85 -10.81 -4.15
C ALA A 293 -1.13 -11.82 -3.24
N GLY A 294 -0.96 -13.06 -3.69
CA GLY A 294 -0.26 -14.08 -2.91
C GLY A 294 -1.15 -14.60 -1.77
N HIS A 295 -0.59 -14.81 -0.58
CA HIS A 295 -1.37 -15.29 0.56
C HIS A 295 -2.41 -14.25 1.01
N THR A 296 -3.68 -14.62 0.97
CA THR A 296 -4.82 -13.77 1.34
C THR A 296 -5.97 -14.63 1.87
N ASP A 297 -6.72 -14.10 2.83
CA ASP A 297 -8.03 -14.64 3.22
C ASP A 297 -9.21 -13.82 2.65
N ASN A 298 -8.94 -13.06 1.58
CA ASN A 298 -9.89 -12.34 0.73
C ASN A 298 -10.84 -11.41 1.50
N ARG A 299 -10.34 -10.75 2.55
CA ARG A 299 -11.17 -9.86 3.37
C ARG A 299 -11.50 -8.57 2.62
N PRO A 300 -12.75 -8.08 2.69
CA PRO A 300 -13.10 -6.78 2.13
C PRO A 300 -12.41 -5.64 2.89
N ALA A 301 -11.71 -4.76 2.17
CA ALA A 301 -10.99 -3.62 2.76
C ALA A 301 -11.91 -2.68 3.57
N LEU A 302 -13.12 -2.41 3.04
CA LEU A 302 -14.12 -1.54 3.69
C LEU A 302 -14.59 -2.07 5.06
N GLY A 303 -14.54 -3.38 5.28
CA GLY A 303 -14.87 -3.98 6.57
C GLY A 303 -13.64 -4.14 7.47
N LEU A 304 -12.51 -4.55 6.89
CA LEU A 304 -11.31 -4.86 7.65
C LEU A 304 -10.67 -3.63 8.28
N LEU A 305 -10.48 -2.55 7.51
CA LEU A 305 -9.74 -1.38 8.00
C LEU A 305 -10.43 -0.71 9.21
N PRO A 306 -11.73 -0.38 9.18
CA PRO A 306 -12.41 0.16 10.36
C PRO A 306 -12.38 -0.78 11.57
N THR A 307 -12.44 -2.10 11.33
CA THR A 307 -12.33 -3.11 12.39
C THR A 307 -10.95 -3.05 13.07
N MET A 308 -9.88 -2.92 12.29
CA MET A 308 -8.51 -2.81 12.83
C MET A 308 -8.28 -1.45 13.52
N ILE A 309 -8.88 -0.36 13.05
CA ILE A 309 -8.84 0.94 13.73
C ILE A 309 -9.57 0.88 15.08
N ALA A 310 -10.76 0.28 15.13
CA ALA A 310 -11.48 0.10 16.39
C ALA A 310 -10.71 -0.78 17.39
N LEU A 311 -10.01 -1.81 16.89
CA LEU A 311 -9.10 -2.62 17.68
C LEU A 311 -7.94 -1.77 18.24
N ARG A 312 -7.30 -0.96 17.39
CA ARG A 312 -6.24 -0.03 17.79
C ARG A 312 -6.72 0.87 18.91
N ASP A 313 -7.88 1.50 18.78
CA ASP A 313 -8.44 2.42 19.77
C ASP A 313 -8.73 1.74 21.11
N ARG A 314 -9.16 0.47 21.09
CA ARG A 314 -9.36 -0.34 22.30
C ARG A 314 -8.04 -0.61 23.00
N ILE A 315 -7.04 -1.09 22.27
CA ILE A 315 -5.74 -1.47 22.84
C ILE A 315 -4.94 -0.24 23.30
N GLN A 316 -5.01 0.87 22.55
CA GLN A 316 -4.41 2.14 22.95
C GLN A 316 -4.97 2.64 24.30
N ARG A 317 -6.28 2.48 24.53
CA ARG A 317 -6.90 2.81 25.83
C ARG A 317 -6.52 1.85 26.94
N GLU A 318 -6.36 0.57 26.62
CA GLU A 318 -6.01 -0.48 27.58
C GLU A 318 -4.58 -0.31 28.13
N TYR A 319 -3.60 -0.10 27.25
CA TYR A 319 -2.18 0.00 27.63
C TYR A 319 -1.68 1.43 27.80
N ALA A 320 -2.41 2.43 27.29
CA ALA A 320 -2.05 3.85 27.37
C ALA A 320 -0.60 4.14 26.91
N TYR A 321 -0.17 3.51 25.80
CA TYR A 321 1.19 3.70 25.28
C TYR A 321 1.49 5.18 25.00
N PRO A 322 2.70 5.67 25.34
CA PRO A 322 3.07 7.06 25.09
C PRO A 322 3.05 7.44 23.60
N GLU A 323 3.49 6.53 22.74
CA GLU A 323 3.36 6.65 21.29
C GLU A 323 2.06 5.98 20.85
N ALA A 324 1.24 6.72 20.08
CA ALA A 324 -0.03 6.19 19.59
C ALA A 324 0.20 5.03 18.62
N LEU A 325 -0.59 3.96 18.78
CA LEU A 325 -0.66 2.87 17.80
C LEU A 325 -1.27 3.35 16.48
N ARG A 326 -0.81 2.77 15.37
CA ARG A 326 -1.18 3.20 14.02
C ARG A 326 -1.62 2.03 13.15
N VAL A 327 -2.59 2.28 12.28
CA VAL A 327 -3.15 1.29 11.36
C VAL A 327 -3.08 1.82 9.93
N GLY A 328 -2.24 1.20 9.11
CA GLY A 328 -2.22 1.40 7.66
C GLY A 328 -3.13 0.44 6.93
N ALA A 329 -3.26 0.62 5.62
CA ALA A 329 -4.12 -0.19 4.76
C ALA A 329 -3.33 -0.83 3.61
N ALA A 330 -3.63 -2.10 3.32
CA ALA A 330 -3.15 -2.84 2.17
C ALA A 330 -4.26 -3.71 1.57
N GLY A 331 -4.04 -4.18 0.33
CA GLY A 331 -5.02 -4.98 -0.41
C GLY A 331 -6.06 -4.11 -1.12
N GLY A 332 -6.17 -4.27 -2.44
CA GLY A 332 -7.08 -3.46 -3.27
C GLY A 332 -6.62 -2.03 -3.61
N ILE A 333 -5.50 -1.55 -3.06
CA ILE A 333 -5.02 -0.17 -3.26
C ILE A 333 -4.14 -0.10 -4.51
N ALA A 334 -4.76 0.27 -5.63
CA ALA A 334 -4.10 0.35 -6.93
C ALA A 334 -4.66 1.47 -7.82
N THR A 335 -5.54 2.34 -7.31
CA THR A 335 -6.06 3.50 -8.03
C THR A 335 -6.12 4.70 -7.10
N PRO A 336 -6.13 5.94 -7.65
CA PRO A 336 -6.39 7.14 -6.85
C PRO A 336 -7.63 7.03 -5.95
N HIS A 337 -8.69 6.41 -6.46
CA HIS A 337 -9.95 6.19 -5.73
C HIS A 337 -9.75 5.29 -4.51
N ALA A 338 -9.04 4.17 -4.67
CA ALA A 338 -8.77 3.25 -3.57
C ALA A 338 -7.87 3.90 -2.51
N ALA A 339 -6.86 4.67 -2.92
CA ALA A 339 -5.99 5.41 -2.01
C ALA A 339 -6.78 6.51 -1.26
N ALA A 340 -7.61 7.29 -1.95
CA ALA A 340 -8.48 8.30 -1.32
C ALA A 340 -9.43 7.67 -0.29
N ALA A 341 -10.04 6.53 -0.64
CA ALA A 341 -10.93 5.81 0.27
C ALA A 341 -10.20 5.28 1.51
N ALA A 342 -8.98 4.75 1.34
CA ALA A 342 -8.17 4.27 2.47
C ALA A 342 -7.85 5.40 3.45
N PHE A 343 -7.37 6.55 2.95
CA PHE A 343 -7.09 7.71 3.81
C PHE A 343 -8.37 8.28 4.45
N ALA A 344 -9.48 8.35 3.70
CA ALA A 344 -10.76 8.81 4.23
C ALA A 344 -11.32 7.92 5.34
N MET A 345 -11.03 6.61 5.30
CA MET A 345 -11.37 5.66 6.36
C MET A 345 -10.44 5.76 7.59
N GLY A 346 -9.35 6.54 7.51
CA GLY A 346 -8.41 6.76 8.62
C GLY A 346 -7.12 5.94 8.55
N ALA A 347 -6.75 5.39 7.38
CA ALA A 347 -5.45 4.73 7.23
C ALA A 347 -4.30 5.73 7.48
N THR A 348 -3.35 5.35 8.34
CA THR A 348 -2.18 6.19 8.65
C THR A 348 -1.15 6.20 7.54
N TYR A 349 -1.15 5.16 6.70
CA TYR A 349 -0.37 5.02 5.47
C TYR A 349 -1.05 4.00 4.55
N VAL A 350 -0.68 4.00 3.28
CA VAL A 350 -1.06 2.96 2.31
C VAL A 350 0.14 2.10 1.96
N LEU A 351 -0.10 0.81 1.75
CA LEU A 351 0.89 -0.14 1.28
C LEU A 351 0.47 -0.72 -0.07
N LEU A 352 1.40 -0.63 -1.02
CA LEU A 352 1.23 -1.05 -2.41
C LEU A 352 1.98 -2.37 -2.65
N GLY A 353 1.34 -3.27 -3.40
CA GLY A 353 1.86 -4.61 -3.73
C GLY A 353 1.84 -4.86 -5.24
N SER A 354 0.72 -5.38 -5.76
CA SER A 354 0.62 -5.81 -7.17
C SER A 354 1.11 -4.77 -8.18
N VAL A 355 0.74 -3.50 -8.02
CA VAL A 355 1.18 -2.42 -8.93
C VAL A 355 2.69 -2.22 -8.94
N ASN A 356 3.38 -2.46 -7.82
CA ASN A 356 4.84 -2.37 -7.75
C ASN A 356 5.50 -3.53 -8.50
N GLN A 357 4.92 -4.73 -8.49
CA GLN A 357 5.45 -5.86 -9.26
C GLN A 357 5.41 -5.60 -10.77
N ALA A 358 4.47 -4.77 -11.25
CA ALA A 358 4.40 -4.38 -12.66
C ALA A 358 5.40 -3.27 -13.05
N CYS A 359 6.22 -2.78 -12.12
CA CYS A 359 7.17 -1.70 -12.37
C CYS A 359 8.56 -2.22 -12.76
N VAL A 360 9.33 -1.39 -13.47
CA VAL A 360 10.64 -1.75 -14.02
C VAL A 360 11.69 -2.10 -12.96
N GLU A 361 11.55 -1.59 -11.74
CA GLU A 361 12.45 -1.85 -10.62
C GLU A 361 12.21 -3.22 -9.98
N ALA A 362 11.02 -3.81 -10.13
CA ALA A 362 10.68 -5.08 -9.49
C ALA A 362 11.56 -6.24 -10.01
N GLY A 363 11.97 -7.10 -9.08
CA GLY A 363 12.79 -8.30 -9.34
C GLY A 363 12.01 -9.43 -9.99
N THR A 364 11.33 -9.14 -11.10
CA THR A 364 10.57 -10.10 -11.91
C THR A 364 10.92 -9.93 -13.38
N SER A 365 10.64 -10.94 -14.19
CA SER A 365 10.98 -10.90 -15.61
C SER A 365 10.18 -9.84 -16.40
N PRO A 366 10.72 -9.31 -17.51
CA PRO A 366 9.98 -8.45 -18.42
C PRO A 366 8.66 -9.07 -18.89
N ALA A 367 8.65 -10.38 -19.19
CA ALA A 367 7.46 -11.11 -19.61
C ALA A 367 6.34 -11.04 -18.54
N VAL A 368 6.68 -11.20 -17.26
CA VAL A 368 5.71 -11.06 -16.17
C VAL A 368 5.14 -9.63 -16.10
N ARG A 369 5.97 -8.59 -16.29
CA ARG A 369 5.50 -7.20 -16.29
C ARG A 369 4.52 -6.92 -17.42
N GLU A 370 4.77 -7.45 -18.63
CA GLU A 370 3.82 -7.37 -19.75
C GLU A 370 2.51 -8.11 -19.44
N MET A 371 2.58 -9.30 -18.86
CA MET A 371 1.39 -10.05 -18.43
C MET A 371 0.57 -9.31 -17.37
N LEU A 372 1.24 -8.66 -16.41
CA LEU A 372 0.58 -7.83 -15.40
C LEU A 372 -0.06 -6.59 -16.02
N ALA A 373 0.61 -5.94 -16.98
CA ALA A 373 0.08 -4.78 -17.69
C ALA A 373 -1.15 -5.11 -18.56
N ALA A 374 -1.24 -6.35 -19.06
CA ALA A 374 -2.37 -6.84 -19.84
C ALA A 374 -3.52 -7.43 -18.99
N SER A 375 -3.39 -7.47 -17.67
CA SER A 375 -4.40 -8.10 -16.81
C SER A 375 -5.64 -7.21 -16.60
N GLU A 376 -6.81 -7.83 -16.58
CA GLU A 376 -8.10 -7.19 -16.36
C GLU A 376 -8.75 -7.65 -15.04
N GLN A 377 -9.91 -7.06 -14.72
CA GLN A 377 -10.61 -7.28 -13.45
C GLN A 377 -10.88 -8.76 -13.16
N ALA A 378 -11.19 -9.56 -14.19
CA ALA A 378 -11.57 -10.95 -14.05
C ALA A 378 -10.40 -11.94 -14.18
N ASP A 379 -9.16 -11.47 -14.31
CA ASP A 379 -8.00 -12.30 -14.66
C ASP A 379 -7.27 -12.91 -13.45
N ILE A 380 -7.93 -12.94 -12.30
CA ILE A 380 -7.38 -13.44 -11.04
C ILE A 380 -8.07 -14.76 -10.64
N ALA A 381 -7.31 -15.66 -10.01
CA ALA A 381 -7.80 -16.91 -9.44
C ALA A 381 -7.09 -17.23 -8.11
N MET A 382 -7.72 -18.08 -7.30
CA MET A 382 -7.06 -18.72 -6.16
C MET A 382 -6.45 -20.05 -6.61
N ALA A 383 -5.18 -20.28 -6.29
CA ALA A 383 -4.44 -21.50 -6.62
C ALA A 383 -3.77 -22.09 -5.36
N PRO A 384 -3.50 -23.40 -5.30
CA PRO A 384 -2.81 -23.99 -4.15
C PRO A 384 -1.44 -23.36 -3.88
N ALA A 385 -1.15 -23.11 -2.61
CA ALA A 385 0.14 -22.60 -2.14
C ALA A 385 1.15 -23.74 -1.98
N ALA A 386 2.44 -23.49 -2.25
CA ALA A 386 3.49 -24.52 -2.19
C ALA A 386 3.94 -24.88 -0.75
N ASP A 387 3.89 -23.91 0.16
CA ASP A 387 4.37 -23.95 1.55
C ASP A 387 3.41 -24.67 2.51
N MET A 388 2.11 -24.66 2.18
CA MET A 388 1.03 -25.30 2.95
C MET A 388 0.06 -26.06 2.03
N PHE A 389 0.61 -26.68 0.98
CA PHE A 389 -0.14 -27.41 -0.04
C PHE A 389 -1.05 -28.48 0.57
N GLU A 390 -0.50 -29.29 1.47
CA GLU A 390 -1.18 -30.40 2.12
C GLU A 390 -2.39 -29.95 2.96
N MET A 391 -2.35 -28.72 3.48
CA MET A 391 -3.42 -28.10 4.27
C MET A 391 -4.50 -27.41 3.41
N GLY A 392 -4.33 -27.39 2.09
CA GLY A 392 -5.28 -26.75 1.16
C GLY A 392 -5.26 -25.23 1.19
N VAL A 393 -4.18 -24.63 1.69
CA VAL A 393 -4.00 -23.18 1.66
C VAL A 393 -3.86 -22.73 0.20
N LYS A 394 -4.41 -21.56 -0.10
CA LYS A 394 -4.39 -20.98 -1.44
C LYS A 394 -3.74 -19.60 -1.44
N VAL A 395 -3.24 -19.23 -2.60
CA VAL A 395 -2.71 -17.91 -2.95
C VAL A 395 -3.48 -17.32 -4.12
N GLN A 396 -3.59 -16.01 -4.17
CA GLN A 396 -4.22 -15.25 -5.24
C GLN A 396 -3.21 -14.90 -6.33
N VAL A 397 -3.50 -15.34 -7.56
CA VAL A 397 -2.58 -15.33 -8.70
C VAL A 397 -3.25 -14.87 -9.98
N LEU A 398 -2.46 -14.38 -10.92
CA LEU A 398 -2.88 -14.14 -12.30
C LEU A 398 -3.21 -15.48 -12.99
N LYS A 399 -4.32 -15.52 -13.72
CA LYS A 399 -4.73 -16.68 -14.54
C LYS A 399 -4.71 -16.41 -16.04
N ARG A 400 -4.60 -15.16 -16.47
CA ARG A 400 -4.47 -14.81 -17.89
C ARG A 400 -3.05 -15.02 -18.37
N GLY A 401 -2.90 -15.68 -19.52
CA GLY A 401 -1.60 -15.96 -20.14
C GLY A 401 -0.77 -17.06 -19.46
N THR A 402 -1.31 -17.70 -18.41
CA THR A 402 -0.67 -18.82 -17.68
C THR A 402 -1.72 -19.86 -17.31
N MET A 403 -1.32 -21.12 -17.28
CA MET A 403 -2.15 -22.26 -16.85
C MET A 403 -1.86 -22.67 -15.40
N PHE A 404 -0.99 -21.94 -14.68
CA PHE A 404 -0.57 -22.28 -13.31
C PHE A 404 -1.75 -22.56 -12.38
N ALA A 405 -2.76 -21.69 -12.34
CA ALA A 405 -3.90 -21.86 -11.44
C ALA A 405 -4.68 -23.16 -11.71
N MET A 406 -4.86 -23.50 -13.00
CA MET A 406 -5.52 -24.74 -13.42
C MET A 406 -4.66 -25.96 -13.08
N ARG A 407 -3.36 -25.93 -13.43
CA ARG A 407 -2.42 -27.03 -13.19
C ARG A 407 -2.24 -27.29 -11.70
N GLY A 408 -2.03 -26.24 -10.89
CA GLY A 408 -1.96 -26.35 -9.44
C GLY A 408 -3.25 -26.90 -8.84
N GLY A 409 -4.41 -26.43 -9.30
CA GLY A 409 -5.71 -26.98 -8.91
C GLY A 409 -5.81 -28.49 -9.17
N ARG A 410 -5.38 -28.93 -10.37
CA ARG A 410 -5.36 -30.35 -10.74
C ARG A 410 -4.45 -31.18 -9.84
N LEU A 411 -3.25 -30.68 -9.52
CA LEU A 411 -2.34 -31.36 -8.59
C LEU A 411 -2.98 -31.55 -7.22
N TYR A 412 -3.71 -30.54 -6.71
CA TYR A 412 -4.39 -30.65 -5.42
C TYR A 412 -5.58 -31.62 -5.45
N GLU A 413 -6.35 -31.66 -6.54
CA GLU A 413 -7.41 -32.66 -6.73
C GLU A 413 -6.85 -34.09 -6.68
N LEU A 414 -5.77 -34.34 -7.43
CA LEU A 414 -5.10 -35.65 -7.44
C LEU A 414 -4.53 -35.99 -6.06
N TYR A 415 -3.87 -35.04 -5.39
CA TYR A 415 -3.38 -35.22 -4.03
C TYR A 415 -4.49 -35.62 -3.06
N ARG A 416 -5.69 -35.06 -3.20
CA ARG A 416 -6.83 -35.43 -2.35
C ARG A 416 -7.45 -36.77 -2.70
N ALA A 417 -7.39 -37.18 -3.97
CA ALA A 417 -8.08 -38.37 -4.47
C ALA A 417 -7.31 -39.68 -4.27
N TYR A 418 -5.97 -39.64 -4.28
CA TYR A 418 -5.11 -40.84 -4.28
C TYR A 418 -4.11 -40.83 -3.14
N ASP A 419 -3.78 -41.98 -2.54
CA ASP A 419 -2.87 -42.03 -1.39
C ASP A 419 -1.40 -42.17 -1.74
N SER A 420 -1.12 -42.49 -3.00
CA SER A 420 0.22 -42.46 -3.56
C SER A 420 0.18 -42.05 -5.03
N ILE A 421 1.35 -41.70 -5.55
CA ILE A 421 1.52 -41.46 -6.98
C ILE A 421 1.25 -42.69 -7.85
N ASP A 422 1.54 -43.87 -7.32
CA ASP A 422 1.40 -45.16 -7.99
C ASP A 422 -0.07 -45.56 -8.19
N GLU A 423 -0.98 -44.93 -7.43
CA GLU A 423 -2.43 -45.10 -7.53
C GLU A 423 -3.09 -44.14 -8.54
N ILE A 424 -2.38 -43.11 -9.01
CA ILE A 424 -2.90 -42.21 -10.04
C ILE A 424 -3.03 -42.98 -11.36
N PRO A 425 -4.17 -42.90 -12.07
CA PRO A 425 -4.34 -43.53 -13.38
C PRO A 425 -3.20 -43.18 -14.33
N GLU A 426 -2.69 -44.19 -15.05
CA GLU A 426 -1.52 -44.06 -15.93
C GLU A 426 -1.64 -42.89 -16.91
N ASP A 427 -2.81 -42.69 -17.50
CA ASP A 427 -3.05 -41.62 -18.47
C ASP A 427 -2.98 -40.23 -17.82
N GLU A 428 -3.43 -40.08 -16.57
CA GLU A 428 -3.29 -38.85 -15.80
C GLU A 428 -1.85 -38.62 -15.37
N ARG A 429 -1.14 -39.67 -14.95
CA ARG A 429 0.27 -39.62 -14.59
C ARG A 429 1.12 -39.15 -15.77
N GLN A 430 0.93 -39.76 -16.94
CA GLN A 430 1.62 -39.38 -18.18
C GLN A 430 1.32 -37.92 -18.58
N LYS A 431 0.05 -37.47 -18.48
CA LYS A 431 -0.29 -36.06 -18.75
C LYS A 431 0.46 -35.10 -17.82
N LEU A 432 0.64 -35.44 -16.55
CA LEU A 432 1.41 -34.61 -15.63
C LEU A 432 2.89 -34.54 -16.02
N GLU A 433 3.51 -35.68 -16.33
CA GLU A 433 4.90 -35.75 -16.77
C GLU A 433 5.13 -34.94 -18.05
N GLU A 434 4.23 -35.05 -19.03
CA GLU A 434 4.35 -34.36 -20.32
C GLU A 434 4.06 -32.85 -20.24
N THR A 435 3.04 -32.45 -19.48
CA THR A 435 2.50 -31.08 -19.57
C THR A 435 2.78 -30.19 -18.36
N VAL A 436 2.97 -30.77 -17.17
CA VAL A 436 3.19 -30.04 -15.91
C VAL A 436 4.67 -30.13 -15.52
N PHE A 437 5.17 -31.34 -15.26
CA PHE A 437 6.55 -31.52 -14.84
C PHE A 437 7.54 -31.35 -16.00
N ARG A 438 7.17 -31.78 -17.21
CA ARG A 438 8.07 -31.94 -18.37
C ARG A 438 9.32 -32.74 -18.02
N LYS A 439 9.12 -33.73 -17.17
CA LYS A 439 10.09 -34.64 -16.55
C LYS A 439 9.32 -35.88 -16.11
N SER A 440 10.00 -37.02 -16.07
CA SER A 440 9.41 -38.18 -15.37
C SER A 440 9.32 -37.89 -13.88
N PHE A 441 8.45 -38.61 -13.19
CA PHE A 441 8.33 -38.47 -11.74
C PHE A 441 9.61 -38.86 -11.00
N GLU A 442 10.36 -39.85 -11.49
CA GLU A 442 11.64 -40.24 -10.91
C GLU A 442 12.66 -39.09 -11.01
N GLU A 443 12.70 -38.38 -12.14
CA GLU A 443 13.56 -37.21 -12.31
C GLU A 443 13.17 -36.06 -11.37
N VAL A 444 11.86 -35.83 -11.19
CA VAL A 444 11.35 -34.83 -10.22
C VAL A 444 11.73 -35.23 -8.79
N LEU A 445 11.63 -36.50 -8.44
CA LEU A 445 11.97 -36.98 -7.10
C LEU A 445 13.48 -36.88 -6.81
N GLU A 446 14.34 -37.03 -7.81
CA GLU A 446 15.78 -36.81 -7.64
C GLU A 446 16.12 -35.32 -7.43
N ASP A 447 15.43 -34.39 -8.13
CA ASP A 447 15.53 -32.96 -7.84
C ASP A 447 15.08 -32.65 -6.40
N VAL A 448 13.93 -33.20 -5.97
CA VAL A 448 13.39 -33.05 -4.61
C VAL A 448 14.37 -33.58 -3.57
N ARG A 449 14.93 -34.77 -3.79
CA ARG A 449 15.93 -35.37 -2.92
C ARG A 449 17.15 -34.46 -2.78
N THR A 450 17.70 -33.99 -3.89
CA THR A 450 18.88 -33.11 -3.89
C THR A 450 18.59 -31.84 -3.10
N TYR A 451 17.43 -31.21 -3.32
CA TYR A 451 17.01 -30.01 -2.61
C TYR A 451 16.90 -30.21 -1.09
N PHE A 452 16.23 -31.28 -0.65
CA PHE A 452 16.01 -31.51 0.79
C PHE A 452 17.24 -32.06 1.51
N LEU A 453 18.15 -32.78 0.84
CA LEU A 453 19.40 -33.22 1.48
C LEU A 453 20.29 -32.06 1.94
N GLU A 454 20.22 -30.90 1.28
CA GLU A 454 20.98 -29.71 1.69
C GLU A 454 20.24 -28.86 2.74
N ARG A 455 18.90 -28.90 2.74
CA ARG A 455 18.08 -27.93 3.49
C ARG A 455 17.37 -28.52 4.70
N ASP A 456 16.71 -29.66 4.54
CA ASP A 456 16.03 -30.40 5.60
C ASP A 456 15.93 -31.90 5.21
N PRO A 457 16.95 -32.71 5.57
CA PRO A 457 16.98 -34.13 5.23
C PRO A 457 15.77 -34.92 5.75
N THR A 458 15.11 -34.45 6.82
CA THR A 458 13.99 -35.14 7.45
C THR A 458 12.76 -35.23 6.53
N GLN A 459 12.57 -34.27 5.62
CA GLN A 459 11.50 -34.33 4.60
C GLN A 459 11.73 -35.50 3.64
N TRP A 460 12.97 -35.70 3.21
CA TRP A 460 13.30 -36.79 2.30
C TRP A 460 13.25 -38.15 2.99
N GLU A 461 13.70 -38.26 4.23
CA GLU A 461 13.55 -39.46 5.05
C GLU A 461 12.08 -39.86 5.20
N ARG A 462 11.21 -38.89 5.50
CA ARG A 462 9.76 -39.11 5.57
C ARG A 462 9.19 -39.56 4.22
N ALA A 463 9.61 -38.93 3.11
CA ALA A 463 9.12 -39.28 1.77
C ALA A 463 9.46 -40.72 1.34
N GLN A 464 10.47 -41.34 1.94
CA GLN A 464 10.78 -42.76 1.68
C GLN A 464 9.78 -43.70 2.37
N ILE A 465 9.11 -43.25 3.43
CA ILE A 465 8.20 -44.06 4.26
C ILE A 465 6.73 -43.75 3.95
N ASP A 466 6.42 -42.49 3.66
CA ASP A 466 5.06 -41.96 3.47
C ASP A 466 4.84 -41.63 1.98
N PRO A 467 4.16 -42.52 1.20
CA PRO A 467 3.93 -42.32 -0.23
C PRO A 467 3.10 -41.07 -0.53
N LYS A 468 2.21 -40.67 0.39
CA LYS A 468 1.39 -39.47 0.27
C LYS A 468 2.26 -38.22 0.36
N HIS A 469 3.17 -38.20 1.32
CA HIS A 469 4.13 -37.11 1.46
C HIS A 469 5.10 -37.04 0.29
N ARG A 470 5.57 -38.20 -0.23
CA ARG A 470 6.38 -38.26 -1.45
C ARG A 470 5.69 -37.61 -2.65
N MET A 471 4.41 -37.94 -2.85
CA MET A 471 3.58 -37.30 -3.89
C MET A 471 3.44 -35.79 -3.65
N ALA A 472 3.21 -35.37 -2.40
CA ALA A 472 3.13 -33.95 -2.04
C ALA A 472 4.42 -33.19 -2.38
N LEU A 473 5.60 -33.76 -2.08
CA LEU A 473 6.88 -33.12 -2.40
C LEU A 473 7.09 -32.97 -3.92
N ALA A 474 6.73 -33.98 -4.72
CA ALA A 474 6.78 -33.88 -6.18
C ALA A 474 5.84 -32.80 -6.73
N PHE A 475 4.64 -32.65 -6.17
CA PHE A 475 3.71 -31.60 -6.58
C PHE A 475 4.18 -30.21 -6.13
N ARG A 476 4.73 -30.12 -4.91
CA ARG A 476 5.32 -28.89 -4.37
C ARG A 476 6.56 -28.46 -5.14
N TRP A 477 7.32 -29.39 -5.73
CA TRP A 477 8.40 -29.05 -6.67
C TRP A 477 7.87 -28.19 -7.81
N TYR A 478 6.79 -28.61 -8.48
CA TYR A 478 6.21 -27.81 -9.57
C TYR A 478 5.75 -26.44 -9.05
N LEU A 479 4.97 -26.42 -7.95
CA LEU A 479 4.47 -25.17 -7.37
C LEU A 479 5.61 -24.22 -6.98
N GLY A 480 6.72 -24.73 -6.44
CA GLY A 480 7.90 -23.92 -6.12
C GLY A 480 8.63 -23.41 -7.37
N GLN A 481 8.85 -24.26 -8.37
CA GLN A 481 9.55 -23.90 -9.60
C GLN A 481 8.79 -22.85 -10.43
N THR A 482 7.45 -22.87 -10.40
CA THR A 482 6.62 -21.93 -11.16
C THR A 482 6.85 -20.45 -10.80
N SER A 483 7.16 -20.16 -9.54
CA SER A 483 7.59 -18.81 -9.11
C SER A 483 8.99 -18.46 -9.62
N ILE A 484 9.92 -19.42 -9.59
CA ILE A 484 11.29 -19.22 -10.09
C ILE A 484 11.28 -18.93 -11.59
N TRP A 485 10.57 -19.74 -12.38
CA TRP A 485 10.43 -19.56 -13.83
C TRP A 485 9.85 -18.20 -14.19
N ALA A 486 8.84 -17.74 -13.44
CA ALA A 486 8.25 -16.42 -13.65
C ALA A 486 9.27 -15.29 -13.39
N ASN A 487 10.01 -15.38 -12.29
CA ASN A 487 10.99 -14.36 -11.91
C ASN A 487 12.19 -14.31 -12.85
N THR A 488 12.72 -15.47 -13.27
CA THR A 488 13.84 -15.55 -14.23
C THR A 488 13.40 -15.33 -15.67
N GLY A 489 12.11 -15.49 -15.98
CA GLY A 489 11.59 -15.33 -17.32
C GLY A 489 11.93 -16.50 -18.24
N GLU A 490 11.90 -17.72 -17.72
CA GLU A 490 12.17 -18.95 -18.48
C GLU A 490 11.18 -19.13 -19.66
N PRO A 491 11.58 -18.85 -20.92
CA PRO A 491 10.63 -18.71 -22.02
C PRO A 491 9.83 -19.99 -22.29
N SER A 492 10.45 -21.15 -22.08
CA SER A 492 9.81 -22.45 -22.28
C SER A 492 8.69 -22.73 -21.27
N ARG A 493 8.65 -21.99 -20.15
CA ARG A 493 7.74 -22.17 -19.01
C ARG A 493 6.73 -21.05 -18.84
N THR A 494 6.53 -20.17 -19.84
CA THR A 494 5.57 -19.05 -19.75
C THR A 494 4.16 -19.47 -19.30
N LEU A 495 3.65 -20.61 -19.81
CA LEU A 495 2.35 -21.15 -19.40
C LEU A 495 2.32 -21.73 -17.97
N ASP A 496 3.46 -21.81 -17.31
CA ASP A 496 3.61 -22.30 -15.94
C ASP A 496 3.90 -21.17 -14.95
N TYR A 497 4.01 -19.91 -15.39
CA TYR A 497 4.36 -18.82 -14.48
C TYR A 497 3.33 -18.67 -13.36
N GLN A 498 3.81 -18.74 -12.12
CA GLN A 498 3.06 -18.32 -10.95
C GLN A 498 3.34 -16.85 -10.70
N ILE A 499 2.33 -16.01 -10.90
CA ILE A 499 2.44 -14.56 -10.71
C ILE A 499 1.41 -14.17 -9.65
N TRP A 500 1.89 -13.80 -8.46
CA TRP A 500 1.02 -13.32 -7.39
C TRP A 500 0.43 -11.97 -7.79
N CYS A 501 -0.89 -11.93 -7.98
CA CYS A 501 -1.57 -10.73 -8.45
C CYS A 501 -2.98 -10.71 -7.85
N GLY A 502 -3.42 -9.54 -7.38
CA GLY A 502 -4.78 -9.32 -6.89
C GLY A 502 -5.63 -8.54 -7.89
N PRO A 503 -6.96 -8.48 -7.69
CA PRO A 503 -7.88 -7.79 -8.61
C PRO A 503 -7.60 -6.28 -8.76
N ALA A 504 -6.84 -5.72 -7.81
CA ALA A 504 -6.37 -4.34 -7.84
C ALA A 504 -5.57 -4.02 -9.12
N MET A 505 -4.84 -4.98 -9.70
CA MET A 505 -4.09 -4.75 -10.94
C MET A 505 -5.00 -4.44 -12.13
N GLY A 506 -6.10 -5.18 -12.29
CA GLY A 506 -7.08 -4.90 -13.34
C GLY A 506 -7.70 -3.51 -13.20
N ALA A 507 -7.94 -3.06 -11.96
CA ALA A 507 -8.42 -1.70 -11.70
C ALA A 507 -7.37 -0.63 -12.03
N PHE A 508 -6.09 -0.87 -11.74
CA PHE A 508 -4.99 0.00 -12.16
C PHE A 508 -4.91 0.10 -13.68
N ASN A 509 -4.89 -1.05 -14.37
CA ASN A 509 -4.79 -1.10 -15.83
C ASN A 509 -5.96 -0.38 -16.52
N ALA A 510 -7.19 -0.54 -16.01
CA ALA A 510 -8.35 0.20 -16.50
C ALA A 510 -8.21 1.72 -16.28
N TRP A 511 -7.62 2.14 -15.17
CA TRP A 511 -7.38 3.56 -14.88
C TRP A 511 -6.29 4.17 -15.78
N VAL A 512 -5.27 3.40 -16.17
CA VAL A 512 -4.15 3.89 -16.99
C VAL A 512 -4.26 3.63 -18.49
N GLN A 513 -5.32 2.95 -18.95
CA GLN A 513 -5.44 2.39 -20.29
C GLN A 513 -5.13 3.37 -21.43
N ASP A 514 -5.60 4.62 -21.33
CA ASP A 514 -5.41 5.65 -22.35
C ASP A 514 -4.26 6.62 -22.02
N SER A 515 -3.23 6.13 -21.32
CA SER A 515 -2.10 6.94 -20.85
C SER A 515 -0.76 6.27 -21.12
N PHE A 516 0.32 7.01 -20.90
CA PHE A 516 1.68 6.47 -21.00
C PHE A 516 1.95 5.32 -20.02
N LEU A 517 1.22 5.21 -18.90
CA LEU A 517 1.37 4.10 -17.94
C LEU A 517 0.71 2.79 -18.40
N ALA A 518 -0.03 2.77 -19.52
CA ALA A 518 -0.52 1.55 -20.13
C ALA A 518 0.65 0.60 -20.47
N GLU A 519 1.72 1.16 -21.04
CA GLU A 519 2.97 0.47 -21.38
C GLU A 519 3.74 0.05 -20.13
N ALA A 520 4.08 -1.24 -20.01
CA ALA A 520 4.77 -1.77 -18.83
C ALA A 520 6.15 -1.11 -18.60
N SER A 521 6.85 -0.78 -19.69
CA SER A 521 8.17 -0.12 -19.65
C SER A 521 8.15 1.30 -19.08
N ASN A 522 6.98 1.95 -19.03
CA ASN A 522 6.81 3.29 -18.46
C ASN A 522 6.43 3.27 -16.97
N ARG A 523 6.23 2.09 -16.38
CA ARG A 523 5.81 1.94 -14.98
C ARG A 523 7.04 1.93 -14.08
N SER A 524 7.23 3.00 -13.31
CA SER A 524 8.22 3.07 -12.24
C SER A 524 7.52 3.11 -10.87
N VAL A 525 8.09 2.48 -9.85
CA VAL A 525 7.45 2.40 -8.52
C VAL A 525 7.17 3.78 -7.93
N VAL A 526 8.05 4.76 -8.20
CA VAL A 526 7.88 6.15 -7.76
C VAL A 526 6.76 6.84 -8.53
N THR A 527 6.75 6.75 -9.86
CA THR A 527 5.74 7.39 -10.70
C THR A 527 4.34 6.85 -10.39
N VAL A 528 4.22 5.53 -10.23
CA VAL A 528 2.96 4.88 -9.84
C VAL A 528 2.53 5.36 -8.46
N SER A 529 3.39 5.27 -7.44
CA SER A 529 3.06 5.67 -6.07
C SER A 529 2.63 7.13 -5.98
N LEU A 530 3.36 8.05 -6.62
CA LEU A 530 3.03 9.48 -6.62
C LEU A 530 1.72 9.78 -7.34
N ASN A 531 1.42 9.08 -8.44
CA ASN A 531 0.13 9.22 -9.10
C ASN A 531 -1.04 8.80 -8.19
N LEU A 532 -0.89 7.71 -7.44
CA LEU A 532 -1.94 7.26 -6.50
C LEU A 532 -2.16 8.28 -5.38
N LEU A 533 -1.08 8.82 -4.79
CA LEU A 533 -1.17 9.85 -3.75
C LEU A 533 -1.71 11.17 -4.29
N TYR A 534 -1.18 11.66 -5.41
CA TYR A 534 -1.63 12.88 -6.05
C TYR A 534 -3.10 12.81 -6.43
N GLY A 535 -3.49 11.72 -7.09
CA GLY A 535 -4.89 11.50 -7.45
C GLY A 535 -5.79 11.38 -6.22
N ALA A 536 -5.32 10.77 -5.13
CA ALA A 536 -6.07 10.73 -3.87
C ALA A 536 -6.31 12.13 -3.29
N ALA A 537 -5.31 13.01 -3.32
CA ALA A 537 -5.46 14.41 -2.93
C ALA A 537 -6.47 15.14 -3.83
N VAL A 538 -6.38 14.99 -5.15
CA VAL A 538 -7.34 15.59 -6.10
C VAL A 538 -8.76 15.11 -5.82
N LEU A 539 -8.97 13.81 -5.62
CA LEU A 539 -10.28 13.25 -5.30
C LEU A 539 -10.82 13.71 -3.94
N GLY A 540 -9.96 13.89 -2.93
CA GLY A 540 -10.36 14.47 -1.65
C GLY A 540 -10.91 15.89 -1.79
N ARG A 541 -10.30 16.69 -2.67
CA ARG A 541 -10.76 18.05 -2.97
C ARG A 541 -12.07 18.05 -3.77
N ILE A 542 -12.21 17.17 -4.76
CA ILE A 542 -13.47 16.92 -5.49
C ILE A 542 -14.59 16.57 -4.50
N GLN A 543 -14.32 15.63 -3.58
CA GLN A 543 -15.32 15.20 -2.60
C GLN A 543 -15.70 16.34 -1.64
N THR A 544 -14.74 17.17 -1.25
CA THR A 544 -15.00 18.38 -0.44
C THR A 544 -15.96 19.33 -1.16
N LEU A 545 -15.73 19.63 -2.43
CA LEU A 545 -16.61 20.48 -3.23
C LEU A 545 -18.01 19.85 -3.40
N ARG A 546 -18.09 18.55 -3.71
CA ARG A 546 -19.38 17.82 -3.81
C ARG A 546 -20.17 17.87 -2.50
N SER A 547 -19.50 17.73 -1.36
CA SER A 547 -20.15 17.79 -0.03
C SER A 547 -20.78 19.16 0.29
N GLN A 548 -20.38 20.21 -0.44
CA GLN A 548 -20.93 21.56 -0.34
C GLN A 548 -22.07 21.80 -1.35
N GLY A 549 -22.50 20.76 -2.08
CA GLY A 549 -23.61 20.84 -3.04
C GLY A 549 -23.19 21.16 -4.48
N LEU A 550 -21.89 21.23 -4.79
CA LEU A 550 -21.44 21.44 -6.16
C LEU A 550 -21.65 20.19 -7.02
N ILE A 551 -22.30 20.37 -8.16
CA ILE A 551 -22.49 19.33 -9.18
C ILE A 551 -21.37 19.46 -10.21
N LEU A 552 -20.31 18.67 -10.07
CA LEU A 552 -19.18 18.69 -11.00
C LEU A 552 -19.46 17.79 -12.22
N SER A 553 -19.02 18.22 -13.41
CA SER A 553 -19.10 17.44 -14.66
C SER A 553 -18.07 16.31 -14.69
N PRO A 554 -18.25 15.25 -15.51
CA PRO A 554 -17.25 14.18 -15.63
C PRO A 554 -15.83 14.69 -15.96
N GLU A 555 -15.74 15.74 -16.79
CA GLU A 555 -14.48 16.38 -17.15
C GLU A 555 -13.81 17.10 -15.97
N GLU A 556 -14.59 17.82 -15.15
CA GLU A 556 -14.10 18.49 -13.93
C GLU A 556 -13.59 17.51 -12.86
N GLN A 557 -13.95 16.23 -12.98
CA GLN A 557 -13.64 15.17 -12.04
C GLN A 557 -12.56 14.20 -12.52
N GLN A 558 -12.02 14.43 -13.71
CA GLN A 558 -11.07 13.50 -14.32
C GLN A 558 -9.73 13.53 -13.59
N VAL A 559 -9.23 12.34 -13.22
CA VAL A 559 -7.91 12.16 -12.59
C VAL A 559 -7.07 11.27 -13.48
N LEU A 560 -6.31 11.90 -14.37
CA LEU A 560 -5.45 11.22 -15.32
C LEU A 560 -4.04 10.99 -14.77
N PRO A 561 -3.36 9.92 -15.20
CA PRO A 561 -1.93 9.73 -14.93
C PRO A 561 -1.08 10.90 -15.39
N ARG A 562 -0.10 11.27 -14.55
CA ARG A 562 0.88 12.34 -14.79
C ARG A 562 2.29 11.78 -14.83
N THR A 563 3.16 12.40 -15.63
CA THR A 563 4.59 12.04 -15.68
C THR A 563 5.26 12.36 -14.36
N LEU A 564 6.41 11.72 -14.09
CA LEU A 564 7.17 12.00 -12.87
C LEU A 564 7.52 13.48 -12.72
N SER A 565 8.00 14.12 -13.79
CA SER A 565 8.33 15.55 -13.81
C SER A 565 7.14 16.46 -13.44
N GLN A 566 5.92 16.07 -13.80
CA GLN A 566 4.72 16.80 -13.41
C GLN A 566 4.39 16.62 -11.93
N LEU A 567 4.65 15.43 -11.37
CA LEU A 567 4.36 15.10 -9.97
C LEU A 567 5.38 15.69 -9.01
N GLU A 568 6.64 15.80 -9.41
CA GLU A 568 7.73 16.37 -8.60
C GLU A 568 7.46 17.82 -8.18
N MET A 569 6.71 18.58 -8.98
CA MET A 569 6.26 19.94 -8.64
C MET A 569 5.37 20.00 -7.38
N HIS A 570 4.77 18.87 -7.02
CA HIS A 570 3.86 18.73 -5.87
C HIS A 570 4.53 18.12 -4.63
N LEU A 571 5.82 17.74 -4.72
CA LEU A 571 6.55 17.21 -3.58
C LEU A 571 6.77 18.29 -2.49
N PRO A 572 6.94 17.87 -1.22
CA PRO A 572 6.96 18.76 -0.08
C PRO A 572 7.99 19.88 -0.12
#